data_AF-A0A914W1C5-F1
#
_entry.id   AF-A0A914W1C5-F1
#
_cell.length_a   1.000
_cell.length_b   1.000
_cell.length_c   1.000
_cell.angle_alpha   90.00
_cell.angle_beta   90.00
_cell.angle_gamma   90.00
#
_symmetry.space_group_name_H-M   'P 1'
#
loop_
_entity.id
_entity.type
_entity.pdbx_description
1 polymer ?
#
loop_
_entity_poly.entity_id
_entity_poly.type
_entity_poly.pdbx_seq_one_letter_code
_entity_poly.pdbx_strand_id
1 'polypeptide(L)'
;MQAWCSSFCQDVHCEHSSQVRSAEPSPLPAPIVPVPASAPFLPGPRPFQGKSHIEEIVESGPSIPHYVDIATFEEEDDGTLAAGGQTRPPTQDEPDFSTIGSSLRKAQIAEPVAVCGVAPNYTPCVPLFDANQRMQTCCQQKNLPPGCVALCQYQVTQAQVKFAFDSGACGLLHISPFIECAAGGQNNVQCCRDLGLIASSGAQCEPFCFPSGPGGLGLLGIQHIVCGEVMERMIGCHHSGLKS
;
A
#
# COMPACT_ATOMS: atom_id res chain seq x y z
N MET A 1 3.87 -45.34 36.78
CA MET A 1 3.11 -44.99 35.56
C MET A 1 4.01 -44.12 34.68
N GLN A 2 4.77 -44.74 33.78
CA GLN A 2 5.56 -44.07 32.75
C GLN A 2 5.36 -44.89 31.47
N ALA A 3 4.67 -44.30 30.51
CA ALA A 3 4.66 -44.73 29.12
C ALA A 3 4.17 -43.55 28.27
N TRP A 4 4.66 -43.48 27.04
CA TRP A 4 4.27 -42.58 25.95
C TRP A 4 5.02 -41.25 25.85
N CYS A 5 6.26 -41.34 25.34
CA CYS A 5 6.72 -40.50 24.23
C CYS A 5 7.93 -41.18 23.58
N SER A 6 7.66 -42.17 22.72
CA SER A 6 8.64 -42.67 21.75
C SER A 6 8.03 -42.53 20.36
N SER A 7 8.88 -42.11 19.42
CA SER A 7 8.66 -41.99 17.96
C SER A 7 8.40 -40.58 17.43
N PHE A 8 9.38 -39.67 17.59
CA PHE A 8 9.88 -38.82 16.49
C PHE A 8 11.08 -38.00 16.97
N CYS A 9 12.30 -38.55 16.90
CA CYS A 9 13.57 -37.82 16.93
C CYS A 9 14.71 -38.84 16.82
N GLN A 10 14.96 -39.34 15.61
CA GLN A 10 16.27 -39.91 15.26
C GLN A 10 16.91 -38.89 14.29
N ASP A 11 18.18 -38.57 14.54
CA ASP A 11 19.06 -37.71 13.73
C ASP A 11 19.01 -36.19 13.96
N VAL A 12 19.46 -35.73 15.14
CA VAL A 12 20.50 -34.67 15.22
C VAL A 12 21.25 -34.81 16.54
N HIS A 13 22.58 -34.78 16.49
CA HIS A 13 23.50 -34.67 17.64
C HIS A 13 23.03 -33.59 18.64
N CYS A 14 22.70 -33.98 19.87
CA CYS A 14 22.58 -33.05 20.98
C CYS A 14 23.90 -33.04 21.77
N GLU A 15 24.72 -32.02 21.51
CA GLU A 15 25.87 -31.69 22.34
C GLU A 15 25.38 -31.27 23.74
N HIS A 16 25.96 -31.85 24.78
CA HIS A 16 25.68 -31.50 26.18
C HIS A 16 26.21 -30.10 26.47
N SER A 17 25.32 -29.10 26.52
CA SER A 17 25.61 -27.82 27.16
C SER A 17 24.75 -27.69 28.43
N SER A 18 25.35 -28.06 29.57
CA SER A 18 24.79 -27.82 30.89
C SER A 18 24.88 -26.34 31.23
N GLN A 19 23.89 -25.55 30.83
CA GLN A 19 23.65 -24.22 31.41
C GLN A 19 22.45 -24.28 32.35
N VAL A 20 22.75 -24.28 33.65
CA VAL A 20 21.79 -24.08 34.73
C VAL A 20 21.29 -22.64 34.62
N ARG A 21 20.11 -22.42 34.02
CA ARG A 21 19.41 -21.14 34.07
C ARG A 21 18.72 -21.03 35.42
N SER A 22 19.21 -20.14 36.26
CA SER A 22 18.51 -19.68 37.48
C SER A 22 17.12 -19.16 37.09
N ALA A 23 16.09 -19.71 37.74
CA ALA A 23 14.73 -19.24 37.57
C ALA A 23 14.57 -17.85 38.20
N GLU A 24 14.17 -16.88 37.39
CA GLU A 24 13.82 -15.54 37.85
C GLU A 24 12.47 -15.61 38.63
N PRO A 25 12.34 -14.93 39.78
CA PRO A 25 11.12 -14.98 40.57
C PRO A 25 9.95 -14.31 39.83
N SER A 26 8.80 -14.99 39.81
CA SER A 26 7.58 -14.54 39.15
C SER A 26 7.08 -13.20 39.73
N PRO A 27 6.60 -12.26 38.90
CA PRO A 27 6.03 -11.00 39.37
C PRO A 27 4.73 -11.25 40.14
N LEU A 28 4.57 -10.54 41.25
CA LEU A 28 3.37 -10.56 42.10
C LEU A 28 2.14 -10.06 41.31
N PRO A 29 0.94 -10.57 41.60
CA PRO A 29 -0.29 -10.14 40.94
C PRO A 29 -0.61 -8.67 41.27
N ALA A 30 -1.03 -7.92 40.25
CA ALA A 30 -1.46 -6.54 40.39
C ALA A 30 -2.73 -6.42 41.27
N PRO A 31 -2.89 -5.30 42.01
CA PRO A 31 -4.08 -5.07 42.83
C PRO A 31 -5.34 -4.96 41.96
N ILE A 32 -6.40 -5.64 42.38
CA ILE A 32 -7.72 -5.62 41.73
C ILE A 32 -8.34 -4.25 42.00
N VAL A 33 -8.50 -3.44 40.95
CA VAL A 33 -9.20 -2.16 41.02
C VAL A 33 -10.71 -2.41 40.89
N PRO A 34 -11.56 -1.93 41.82
CA PRO A 34 -13.00 -2.09 41.71
C PRO A 34 -13.56 -1.30 40.52
N VAL A 35 -14.32 -1.98 39.68
CA VAL A 35 -15.00 -1.41 38.50
C VAL A 35 -16.17 -0.54 38.98
N PRO A 36 -16.31 0.72 38.52
CA PRO A 36 -17.45 1.56 38.88
C PRO A 36 -18.75 1.02 38.27
N ALA A 37 -19.82 1.12 39.06
CA ALA A 37 -21.16 0.67 38.70
C ALA A 37 -21.70 1.35 37.42
N SER A 38 -22.40 0.55 36.64
CA SER A 38 -22.99 0.84 35.33
C SER A 38 -23.79 2.15 35.27
N ALA A 39 -23.54 2.95 34.24
CA ALA A 39 -24.37 4.09 33.87
C ALA A 39 -25.75 3.64 33.36
N PRO A 40 -26.81 4.45 33.52
CA PRO A 40 -28.16 4.11 33.09
C PRO A 40 -28.28 4.04 31.56
N PHE A 41 -28.97 3.00 31.09
CA PHE A 41 -29.37 2.78 29.70
C PHE A 41 -30.20 3.96 29.17
N LEU A 42 -29.74 4.61 28.11
CA LEU A 42 -30.55 5.53 27.32
C LEU A 42 -31.50 4.72 26.41
N PRO A 43 -32.77 5.14 26.25
CA PRO A 43 -33.70 4.48 25.34
C PRO A 43 -33.26 4.70 23.88
N GLY A 44 -33.18 3.60 23.13
CA GLY A 44 -32.79 3.61 21.71
C GLY A 44 -33.79 4.35 20.80
N PRO A 45 -33.36 4.73 19.58
CA PRO A 45 -34.20 5.43 18.62
C PRO A 45 -35.34 4.53 18.10
N ARG A 46 -36.50 5.17 17.87
CA ARG A 46 -37.73 4.55 17.37
C ARG A 46 -37.54 3.96 15.96
N PRO A 47 -38.22 2.84 15.62
CA PRO A 47 -38.18 2.29 14.28
C PRO A 47 -38.87 3.22 13.27
N PHE A 48 -38.18 3.47 12.17
CA PHE A 48 -38.70 4.15 10.98
C PHE A 48 -39.74 3.25 10.31
N GLN A 49 -40.99 3.69 10.23
CA GLN A 49 -41.99 3.11 9.33
C GLN A 49 -41.82 3.72 7.93
N GLY A 50 -40.97 3.10 7.11
CA GLY A 50 -40.90 3.36 5.68
C GLY A 50 -41.68 2.28 4.93
N LYS A 51 -42.81 2.65 4.34
CA LYS A 51 -43.63 1.79 3.47
C LYS A 51 -42.85 1.45 2.20
N SER A 52 -42.76 0.16 1.90
CA SER A 52 -42.31 -0.36 0.62
C SER A 52 -43.31 0.01 -0.47
N HIS A 53 -42.89 0.77 -1.47
CA HIS A 53 -43.55 0.76 -2.77
C HIS A 53 -42.53 0.17 -3.75
N ILE A 54 -42.71 -1.13 -4.02
CA ILE A 54 -42.06 -1.82 -5.14
C ILE A 54 -42.98 -1.52 -6.32
N GLU A 55 -42.62 -0.53 -7.13
CA GLU A 55 -43.11 -0.46 -8.50
C GLU A 55 -41.98 -0.90 -9.44
N GLU A 56 -42.35 -1.92 -10.18
CA GLU A 56 -41.72 -2.59 -11.30
C GLU A 56 -41.14 -1.61 -12.33
N ILE A 57 -39.82 -1.68 -12.57
CA ILE A 57 -39.22 -1.21 -13.81
C ILE A 57 -38.46 -2.39 -14.40
N VAL A 58 -39.17 -3.11 -15.26
CA VAL A 58 -38.63 -4.05 -16.23
C VAL A 58 -38.17 -3.28 -17.47
N GLU A 59 -37.12 -3.80 -18.12
CA GLU A 59 -36.64 -3.47 -19.48
C GLU A 59 -35.94 -2.12 -19.72
N SER A 60 -34.61 -2.16 -19.79
CA SER A 60 -33.83 -1.99 -21.05
C SER A 60 -32.34 -1.86 -20.73
N GLY A 61 -31.59 -2.97 -20.87
CA GLY A 61 -30.13 -2.96 -20.76
C GLY A 61 -29.47 -2.54 -22.07
N PRO A 62 -28.39 -1.75 -22.05
CA PRO A 62 -27.51 -1.63 -23.20
C PRO A 62 -26.52 -2.79 -23.23
N SER A 63 -26.53 -3.49 -24.36
CA SER A 63 -25.60 -4.52 -24.81
C SER A 63 -24.13 -4.15 -24.58
N ILE A 64 -23.43 -5.05 -23.91
CA ILE A 64 -21.97 -5.08 -23.74
C ILE A 64 -21.32 -5.32 -25.11
N PRO A 65 -20.43 -4.45 -25.62
CA PRO A 65 -19.56 -4.83 -26.73
C PRO A 65 -18.47 -5.77 -26.20
N HIS A 66 -18.56 -7.01 -26.67
CA HIS A 66 -17.48 -8.00 -26.61
C HIS A 66 -16.27 -7.53 -27.42
N TYR A 67 -15.10 -7.97 -26.97
CA TYR A 67 -13.87 -8.16 -27.75
C TYR A 67 -13.06 -6.89 -28.09
N VAL A 68 -11.92 -6.75 -27.42
CA VAL A 68 -10.74 -6.10 -28.01
C VAL A 68 -9.69 -7.18 -28.17
N ASP A 69 -9.40 -7.47 -29.43
CA ASP A 69 -8.39 -8.41 -29.89
C ASP A 69 -7.01 -8.10 -29.30
N ILE A 70 -6.37 -9.16 -28.82
CA ILE A 70 -4.95 -9.21 -28.52
C ILE A 70 -4.24 -9.22 -29.87
N ALA A 71 -3.65 -8.08 -30.25
CA ALA A 71 -2.71 -8.06 -31.37
C ALA A 71 -1.46 -8.86 -30.97
N THR A 72 -1.33 -10.04 -31.58
CA THR A 72 -0.09 -10.77 -31.74
C THR A 72 0.89 -9.91 -32.52
N PHE A 73 1.98 -9.47 -31.89
CA PHE A 73 3.13 -8.96 -32.62
C PHE A 73 3.96 -10.16 -33.07
N GLU A 74 3.92 -10.42 -34.37
CA GLU A 74 4.76 -11.39 -35.07
C GLU A 74 6.22 -10.92 -34.99
N GLU A 75 7.11 -11.85 -34.65
CA GLU A 75 8.56 -11.71 -34.75
C GLU A 75 8.95 -11.69 -36.24
N GLU A 76 9.48 -10.56 -36.71
CA GLU A 76 10.24 -10.50 -37.97
C GLU A 76 11.73 -10.47 -37.65
N ASP A 77 12.34 -11.65 -37.77
CA ASP A 77 13.76 -11.91 -37.84
C ASP A 77 14.13 -12.00 -39.34
N ASP A 78 14.88 -11.03 -39.87
CA ASP A 78 15.66 -11.25 -41.10
C ASP A 78 17.00 -10.51 -41.00
N GLY A 79 18.05 -11.30 -41.19
CA GLY A 79 19.42 -10.90 -40.99
C GLY A 79 20.09 -10.31 -42.23
N THR A 80 21.06 -9.44 -41.95
CA THR A 80 22.45 -9.59 -42.43
C THR A 80 22.86 -9.06 -43.83
N LEU A 81 23.99 -8.31 -43.80
CA LEU A 81 25.01 -8.02 -44.84
C LEU A 81 24.66 -7.06 -46.01
N ALA A 82 25.31 -5.89 -46.06
CA ALA A 82 26.56 -5.68 -46.81
C ALA A 82 26.97 -4.19 -46.88
N ALA A 83 28.28 -4.00 -47.06
CA ALA A 83 28.99 -2.73 -47.14
C ALA A 83 28.68 -1.92 -48.41
N GLY A 84 28.74 -0.60 -48.29
CA GLY A 84 28.68 0.32 -49.44
C GLY A 84 29.02 1.75 -49.02
N GLY A 85 30.31 2.09 -49.07
CA GLY A 85 30.78 3.45 -48.84
C GLY A 85 30.35 4.40 -49.97
N GLN A 86 29.98 5.61 -49.59
CA GLN A 86 30.10 6.78 -50.46
C GLN A 86 30.32 8.03 -49.62
N THR A 87 31.51 8.57 -49.79
CA THR A 87 32.01 9.83 -49.26
C THR A 87 31.22 11.01 -49.86
N ARG A 88 30.66 11.87 -49.01
CA ARG A 88 30.12 13.18 -49.41
C ARG A 88 31.00 14.28 -48.81
N PRO A 89 31.41 15.29 -49.58
CA PRO A 89 32.33 16.34 -49.13
C PRO A 89 31.68 17.32 -48.13
N PRO A 90 32.49 17.98 -47.29
CA PRO A 90 32.02 18.91 -46.27
C PRO A 90 31.66 20.26 -46.90
N THR A 91 30.39 20.65 -46.82
CA THR A 91 29.98 22.05 -47.00
C THR A 91 30.25 22.77 -45.68
N GLN A 92 31.24 23.66 -45.73
CA GLN A 92 31.52 24.67 -44.72
C GLN A 92 30.36 25.68 -44.74
N ASP A 93 29.69 25.86 -43.59
CA ASP A 93 28.99 27.07 -43.14
C ASP A 93 27.99 26.66 -42.04
N GLU A 94 28.49 26.43 -40.83
CA GLU A 94 27.67 26.40 -39.60
C GLU A 94 28.35 27.32 -38.58
N PRO A 95 27.68 28.39 -38.11
CA PRO A 95 28.24 29.33 -37.17
C PRO A 95 28.40 28.70 -35.77
N ASP A 96 29.62 28.77 -35.27
CA ASP A 96 30.06 28.36 -33.95
C ASP A 96 29.31 29.08 -32.82
N PHE A 97 28.27 28.45 -32.26
CA PHE A 97 27.60 28.90 -31.03
C PHE A 97 28.37 28.40 -29.79
N SER A 98 29.66 28.69 -29.69
CA SER A 98 30.47 28.35 -28.50
C SER A 98 30.88 29.56 -27.65
N THR A 99 30.45 30.78 -27.97
CA THR A 99 30.94 31.99 -27.25
C THR A 99 29.88 32.97 -26.73
N ILE A 100 28.61 32.56 -26.56
CA ILE A 100 27.61 33.39 -25.85
C ILE A 100 26.94 32.60 -24.72
N GLY A 101 27.74 32.22 -23.71
CA GLY A 101 27.25 31.61 -22.47
C GLY A 101 27.94 32.09 -21.20
N SER A 102 28.76 33.15 -21.29
CA SER A 102 29.68 33.53 -20.19
C SER A 102 29.23 34.72 -19.33
N SER A 103 28.04 35.29 -19.56
CA SER A 103 27.60 36.48 -18.79
C SER A 103 26.14 36.49 -18.33
N LEU A 104 25.46 35.34 -18.28
CA LEU A 104 24.19 35.19 -17.55
C LEU A 104 24.27 34.13 -16.44
N ARG A 105 25.37 34.12 -15.67
CA ARG A 105 25.37 33.55 -14.31
C ARG A 105 25.15 34.66 -13.30
N LYS A 106 23.97 35.28 -13.33
CA LYS A 106 23.50 36.18 -12.28
C LYS A 106 22.09 35.74 -11.93
N ALA A 107 21.92 35.38 -10.66
CA ALA A 107 20.71 34.86 -10.03
C ALA A 107 20.35 33.41 -10.40
N GLN A 108 21.18 32.45 -9.94
CA GLN A 108 20.57 31.28 -9.31
C GLN A 108 19.85 31.81 -8.07
N ILE A 109 18.58 32.19 -8.26
CA ILE A 109 17.61 32.11 -7.17
C ILE A 109 17.70 30.65 -6.76
N ALA A 110 18.25 30.38 -5.57
CA ALA A 110 18.16 29.04 -5.01
C ALA A 110 16.66 28.74 -4.96
N GLU A 111 16.18 27.90 -5.87
CA GLU A 111 14.84 27.36 -5.71
C GLU A 111 14.84 26.71 -4.33
N PRO A 112 13.87 27.05 -3.47
CA PRO A 112 13.76 26.39 -2.18
C PRO A 112 13.71 24.90 -2.49
N VAL A 113 14.63 24.12 -1.89
CA VAL A 113 14.63 22.67 -1.98
C VAL A 113 13.20 22.24 -1.70
N ALA A 114 12.50 21.74 -2.73
CA ALA A 114 11.09 21.42 -2.60
C ALA A 114 10.98 20.32 -1.55
N VAL A 115 10.50 20.68 -0.36
CA VAL A 115 10.33 19.74 0.73
C VAL A 115 9.18 18.82 0.34
N CYS A 116 9.50 17.55 0.13
CA CYS A 116 8.54 16.51 -0.21
C CYS A 116 7.92 15.90 1.05
N GLY A 117 6.77 15.24 0.91
CA GLY A 117 6.10 14.51 1.99
C GLY A 117 5.51 15.38 3.10
N VAL A 118 5.37 16.70 2.86
CA VAL A 118 4.85 17.66 3.83
C VAL A 118 3.69 18.46 3.23
N ALA A 119 2.86 19.02 4.12
CA ALA A 119 1.78 19.93 3.76
C ALA A 119 2.29 21.15 2.97
N PRO A 120 1.45 21.78 2.12
CA PRO A 120 0.04 21.41 1.87
C PRO A 120 -0.14 20.34 0.79
N ASN A 121 0.87 20.13 -0.06
CA ASN A 121 0.69 19.36 -1.29
C ASN A 121 1.12 17.90 -1.18
N TYR A 122 1.88 17.54 -0.14
CA TYR A 122 2.33 16.17 0.12
C TYR A 122 2.98 15.51 -1.12
N THR A 123 3.82 16.25 -1.84
CA THR A 123 4.50 15.72 -3.04
C THR A 123 5.40 14.53 -2.66
N PRO A 124 5.36 13.39 -3.37
CA PRO A 124 6.17 12.23 -3.02
C PRO A 124 7.67 12.48 -3.16
N CYS A 125 8.44 12.01 -2.19
CA CYS A 125 9.91 12.09 -2.20
C CYS A 125 10.56 11.03 -3.09
N VAL A 126 9.86 9.92 -3.32
CA VAL A 126 10.36 8.76 -4.06
C VAL A 126 9.61 8.68 -5.38
N PRO A 127 10.33 8.56 -6.53
CA PRO A 127 9.70 8.36 -7.83
C PRO A 127 8.77 7.14 -7.81
N LEU A 128 7.70 7.23 -8.59
CA LEU A 128 6.64 6.25 -8.56
C LEU A 128 7.08 4.83 -8.95
N PHE A 129 8.02 4.72 -9.89
CA PHE A 129 8.62 3.43 -10.27
C PHE A 129 9.34 2.78 -9.09
N ASP A 130 10.23 3.52 -8.43
CA ASP A 130 10.99 3.02 -7.26
C ASP A 130 10.05 2.67 -6.10
N ALA A 131 9.03 3.51 -5.86
CA ALA A 131 8.02 3.29 -4.84
C ALA A 131 7.25 1.98 -5.12
N ASN A 132 6.78 1.78 -6.35
CA ASN A 132 6.09 0.55 -6.76
C ASN A 132 7.00 -0.67 -6.60
N GLN A 133 8.25 -0.60 -7.02
CA GLN A 133 9.21 -1.69 -6.87
C GLN A 133 9.39 -2.06 -5.38
N ARG A 134 9.62 -1.06 -4.52
CA ARG A 134 9.76 -1.25 -3.06
C ARG A 134 8.51 -1.92 -2.47
N MET A 135 7.31 -1.47 -2.86
CA MET A 135 6.05 -2.02 -2.37
C MET A 135 5.83 -3.47 -2.85
N GLN A 136 6.03 -3.76 -4.14
CA GLN A 136 5.89 -5.11 -4.68
C GLN A 136 6.85 -6.09 -4.00
N THR A 137 8.12 -5.70 -3.85
CA THR A 137 9.11 -6.52 -3.14
C THR A 137 8.68 -6.81 -1.70
N CYS A 138 8.14 -5.81 -0.98
CA CYS A 138 7.60 -6.03 0.36
C CYS A 138 6.43 -7.03 0.36
N CYS A 139 5.47 -6.89 -0.56
CA CYS A 139 4.32 -7.80 -0.66
C CYS A 139 4.74 -9.24 -0.96
N GLN A 140 5.72 -9.43 -1.85
CA GLN A 140 6.30 -10.74 -2.15
C GLN A 140 6.99 -11.34 -0.92
N GLN A 141 7.80 -10.55 -0.20
CA GLN A 141 8.46 -11.00 1.03
C GLN A 141 7.48 -11.38 2.14
N LYS A 142 6.32 -10.72 2.21
CA LYS A 142 5.24 -11.05 3.14
C LYS A 142 4.34 -12.20 2.64
N ASN A 143 4.69 -12.87 1.54
CA ASN A 143 3.96 -14.00 0.95
C ASN A 143 2.48 -13.69 0.70
N LEU A 144 2.19 -12.48 0.18
CA LEU A 144 0.83 -12.14 -0.22
C LEU A 144 0.41 -13.00 -1.43
N PRO A 145 -0.88 -13.37 -1.53
CA PRO A 145 -1.37 -14.12 -2.68
C PRO A 145 -1.26 -13.28 -3.96
N PRO A 146 -1.16 -13.92 -5.15
CA PRO A 146 -0.95 -13.21 -6.42
C PRO A 146 -1.94 -12.08 -6.68
N GLY A 147 -3.21 -12.26 -6.30
CA GLY A 147 -4.24 -11.22 -6.46
C GLY A 147 -4.01 -9.99 -5.56
N CYS A 148 -3.43 -10.15 -4.37
CA CYS A 148 -2.99 -9.00 -3.55
C CYS A 148 -1.70 -8.38 -4.10
N VAL A 149 -0.75 -9.20 -4.58
CA VAL A 149 0.52 -8.70 -5.15
C VAL A 149 0.26 -7.82 -6.37
N ALA A 150 -0.75 -8.15 -7.19
CA ALA A 150 -1.18 -7.32 -8.31
C ALA A 150 -1.67 -5.91 -7.91
N LEU A 151 -2.09 -5.72 -6.65
CA LEU A 151 -2.49 -4.41 -6.12
C LEU A 151 -1.32 -3.63 -5.52
N CYS A 152 -0.14 -4.23 -5.35
CA CYS A 152 1.00 -3.64 -4.62
C CYS A 152 1.72 -2.55 -5.41
N GLN A 153 1.01 -1.47 -5.71
CA GLN A 153 1.48 -0.30 -6.42
C GLN A 153 0.71 0.94 -5.96
N TYR A 154 1.35 2.10 -6.01
CA TYR A 154 0.76 3.37 -5.56
C TYR A 154 -0.25 3.98 -6.55
N GLN A 155 -0.34 3.41 -7.76
CA GLN A 155 -1.30 3.82 -8.81
C GLN A 155 -2.58 2.97 -8.79
N VAL A 156 -2.82 2.20 -7.73
CA VAL A 156 -4.03 1.38 -7.63
C VAL A 156 -5.25 2.28 -7.42
N THR A 157 -6.28 2.08 -8.23
CA THR A 157 -7.53 2.82 -8.12
C THR A 157 -8.45 2.19 -7.08
N GLN A 158 -9.34 3.00 -6.50
CA GLN A 158 -10.38 2.54 -5.60
C GLN A 158 -11.21 1.37 -6.17
N ALA A 159 -11.50 1.43 -7.47
CA ALA A 159 -12.25 0.38 -8.18
C ALA A 159 -11.47 -0.94 -8.27
N GLN A 160 -10.16 -0.89 -8.54
CA GLN A 160 -9.30 -2.08 -8.57
C GLN A 160 -9.18 -2.72 -7.18
N VAL A 161 -8.97 -1.90 -6.16
CA VAL A 161 -8.93 -2.35 -4.76
C VAL A 161 -10.23 -3.05 -4.39
N LYS A 162 -11.37 -2.38 -4.62
CA LYS A 162 -12.70 -2.91 -4.34
C LYS A 162 -12.97 -4.23 -5.08
N PHE A 163 -12.68 -4.28 -6.38
CA PHE A 163 -12.88 -5.48 -7.18
C PHE A 163 -12.06 -6.67 -6.64
N ALA A 164 -10.81 -6.45 -6.25
CA ALA A 164 -9.96 -7.51 -5.74
C ALA A 164 -10.40 -8.03 -4.37
N PHE A 165 -10.93 -7.16 -3.49
CA PHE A 165 -11.52 -7.58 -2.22
C PHE A 165 -12.85 -8.30 -2.42
N ASP A 166 -13.75 -7.77 -3.25
CA ASP A 166 -15.09 -8.32 -3.49
C ASP A 166 -15.02 -9.69 -4.21
N SER A 167 -14.07 -9.87 -5.13
CA SER A 167 -13.83 -11.15 -5.82
C SER A 167 -13.05 -12.16 -4.97
N GLY A 168 -12.52 -11.75 -3.82
CA GLY A 168 -11.65 -12.58 -2.98
C GLY A 168 -10.23 -12.78 -3.54
N ALA A 169 -9.88 -12.12 -4.65
CA ALA A 169 -8.52 -12.15 -5.20
C ALA A 169 -7.49 -11.61 -4.21
N CYS A 170 -7.89 -10.63 -3.39
CA CYS A 170 -7.17 -10.24 -2.19
C CYS A 170 -8.08 -10.35 -0.97
N GLY A 171 -7.83 -11.33 -0.10
CA GLY A 171 -8.65 -11.51 1.09
C GLY A 171 -8.47 -10.38 2.11
N LEU A 172 -9.52 -10.09 2.90
CA LEU A 172 -9.47 -9.08 3.97
C LEU A 172 -8.34 -9.31 4.98
N LEU A 173 -7.92 -10.57 5.21
CA LEU A 173 -6.80 -10.90 6.11
C LEU A 173 -5.45 -10.38 5.61
N HIS A 174 -5.33 -10.08 4.31
CA HIS A 174 -4.09 -9.59 3.69
C HIS A 174 -4.03 -8.08 3.58
N ILE A 175 -5.07 -7.34 3.99
CA ILE A 175 -5.05 -5.88 3.91
C ILE A 175 -4.05 -5.28 4.92
N SER A 176 -3.87 -5.89 6.09
CA SER A 176 -2.87 -5.42 7.06
C SER A 176 -1.46 -5.44 6.48
N PRO A 177 -0.92 -6.57 6.00
CA PRO A 177 0.42 -6.57 5.43
C PRO A 177 0.51 -5.77 4.11
N PHE A 178 -0.58 -5.62 3.35
CA PHE A 178 -0.64 -4.73 2.18
C PHE A 178 -0.41 -3.26 2.55
N ILE A 179 -1.14 -2.76 3.56
CA ILE A 179 -1.03 -1.37 4.01
C ILE A 179 0.28 -1.11 4.76
N GLU A 180 0.79 -2.10 5.50
CA GLU A 180 2.14 -2.02 6.08
C GLU A 180 3.22 -1.83 5.00
N CYS A 181 3.12 -2.56 3.89
CA CYS A 181 4.04 -2.42 2.76
C CYS A 181 3.92 -1.06 2.06
N ALA A 182 2.70 -0.54 1.91
CA ALA A 182 2.50 0.82 1.41
C ALA A 182 3.13 1.85 2.36
N ALA A 183 2.91 1.73 3.67
CA ALA A 183 3.39 2.73 4.61
C ALA A 183 4.92 2.78 4.72
N GLY A 184 5.64 1.68 4.44
CA GLY A 184 7.10 1.62 4.55
C GLY A 184 7.61 2.02 5.94
N GLY A 185 6.81 1.75 6.98
CA GLY A 185 7.09 2.13 8.37
C GLY A 185 6.86 3.61 8.70
N GLN A 186 6.37 4.42 7.76
CA GLN A 186 6.21 5.87 7.94
C GLN A 186 4.89 6.23 8.61
N ASN A 187 4.91 7.27 9.44
CA ASN A 187 3.71 7.83 10.04
C ASN A 187 3.11 8.91 9.13
N ASN A 188 1.95 8.60 8.54
CA ASN A 188 1.26 9.46 7.59
C ASN A 188 -0.05 10.05 8.15
N VAL A 189 -0.23 10.00 9.47
CA VAL A 189 -1.46 10.49 10.13
C VAL A 189 -1.75 11.94 9.79
N GLN A 190 -0.72 12.80 9.72
CA GLN A 190 -0.92 14.21 9.37
C GLN A 190 -1.46 14.39 7.96
N CYS A 191 -0.91 13.68 6.96
CA CYS A 191 -1.43 13.69 5.60
C CYS A 191 -2.90 13.24 5.55
N CYS A 192 -3.22 12.14 6.25
CA CYS A 192 -4.59 11.64 6.31
C CYS A 192 -5.58 12.63 6.94
N ARG A 193 -5.15 13.36 7.97
CA ARG A 193 -5.97 14.39 8.64
C ARG A 193 -6.16 15.60 7.74
N ASP A 194 -5.09 16.09 7.12
CA ASP A 194 -5.12 17.26 6.25
C ASP A 194 -5.98 17.03 4.99
N LEU A 195 -5.95 15.81 4.44
CA LEU A 195 -6.81 15.40 3.32
C LEU A 195 -8.23 14.96 3.75
N GLY A 196 -8.57 15.08 5.04
CA GLY A 196 -9.91 14.79 5.55
C GLY A 196 -10.32 13.32 5.45
N LEU A 197 -9.37 12.37 5.38
CA LEU A 197 -9.67 10.94 5.29
C LEU A 197 -10.38 10.47 6.56
N ILE A 198 -9.86 10.86 7.73
CA ILE A 198 -10.42 10.45 9.02
C ILE A 198 -11.78 11.11 9.27
N ALA A 199 -11.94 12.37 8.83
CA ALA A 199 -13.21 13.07 8.92
C ALA A 199 -14.31 12.44 8.05
N SER A 200 -13.94 11.88 6.88
CA SER A 200 -14.90 11.29 5.94
C SER A 200 -15.16 9.79 6.16
N SER A 201 -14.19 9.04 6.69
CA SER A 201 -14.29 7.58 6.88
C SER A 201 -14.44 7.14 8.35
N GLY A 202 -14.21 8.04 9.30
CA GLY A 202 -14.28 7.79 10.74
C GLY A 202 -12.93 7.48 11.39
N ALA A 203 -12.88 7.60 12.72
CA ALA A 203 -11.67 7.47 13.53
C ALA A 203 -11.05 6.07 13.45
N GLN A 204 -11.83 5.04 13.17
CA GLN A 204 -11.37 3.65 13.02
C GLN A 204 -10.43 3.44 11.82
N CYS A 205 -10.38 4.39 10.89
CA CYS A 205 -9.47 4.35 9.75
C CYS A 205 -8.11 5.04 10.02
N GLU A 206 -7.95 5.75 11.13
CA GLU A 206 -6.68 6.42 11.47
C GLU A 206 -5.50 5.45 11.65
N PRO A 207 -5.66 4.25 12.25
CA PRO A 207 -4.57 3.28 12.34
C PRO A 207 -3.97 2.89 10.99
N PHE A 208 -4.77 2.93 9.91
CA PHE A 208 -4.27 2.62 8.57
C PHE A 208 -3.29 3.67 8.05
N CYS A 209 -3.31 4.89 8.57
CA CYS A 209 -2.35 5.93 8.22
C CYS A 209 -0.98 5.76 8.89
N PHE A 210 -0.90 4.95 9.94
CA PHE A 210 0.36 4.57 10.59
C PHE A 210 0.29 3.12 11.08
N PRO A 211 0.33 2.14 10.16
CA PRO A 211 0.12 0.73 10.48
C PRO A 211 1.25 0.13 11.33
N SER A 212 2.44 0.73 11.32
CA SER A 212 3.57 0.36 12.18
C SER A 212 3.57 1.08 13.54
N GLY A 213 2.52 1.85 13.84
CA GLY A 213 2.40 2.60 15.08
C GLY A 213 2.06 1.75 16.30
N PRO A 214 1.93 2.39 17.47
CA PRO A 214 1.51 1.73 18.69
C PRO A 214 0.17 1.02 18.51
N GLY A 215 0.15 -0.30 18.72
CA GLY A 215 -1.04 -1.14 18.55
C GLY A 215 -1.25 -1.71 17.14
N GLY A 216 -0.49 -1.24 16.15
CA GLY A 216 -0.60 -1.67 14.76
C GLY A 216 -2.01 -1.53 14.18
N LEU A 217 -2.32 -2.34 13.16
CA LEU A 217 -3.68 -2.42 12.59
C LEU A 217 -4.64 -3.31 13.40
N GLY A 218 -4.13 -4.12 14.32
CA GLY A 218 -4.94 -5.05 15.12
C GLY A 218 -5.74 -6.05 14.28
N LEU A 219 -6.80 -6.61 14.88
CA LEU A 219 -7.76 -7.45 14.17
C LEU A 219 -8.75 -6.57 13.40
N LEU A 220 -8.77 -6.72 12.09
CA LEU A 220 -9.68 -5.98 11.22
C LEU A 220 -11.04 -6.68 11.17
N GLY A 221 -12.08 -6.01 11.66
CA GLY A 221 -13.47 -6.44 11.51
C GLY A 221 -14.28 -5.59 10.52
N ILE A 222 -15.59 -5.84 10.51
CA ILE A 222 -16.60 -5.23 9.62
C ILE A 222 -16.58 -3.68 9.71
N GLN A 223 -16.23 -3.12 10.86
CA GLN A 223 -16.15 -1.66 11.05
C GLN A 223 -15.09 -0.99 10.17
N HIS A 224 -14.11 -1.74 9.66
CA HIS A 224 -13.03 -1.20 8.82
C HIS A 224 -13.34 -1.30 7.32
N ILE A 225 -14.45 -1.92 6.93
CA ILE A 225 -14.84 -2.02 5.51
C ILE A 225 -14.97 -0.61 4.88
N VAL A 226 -15.50 0.36 5.64
CA VAL A 226 -15.63 1.75 5.20
C VAL A 226 -14.27 2.44 4.93
N CYS A 227 -13.18 1.97 5.54
CA CYS A 227 -11.83 2.49 5.26
C CYS A 227 -11.40 2.14 3.82
N GLY A 228 -12.00 1.10 3.24
CA GLY A 228 -11.84 0.75 1.84
C GLY A 228 -12.16 1.94 0.92
N GLU A 229 -13.21 2.71 1.17
CA GLU A 229 -13.67 3.85 0.32
C GLU A 229 -12.67 5.01 0.21
N VAL A 230 -11.67 5.05 1.09
CA VAL A 230 -10.63 6.07 1.11
C VAL A 230 -9.24 5.50 0.84
N MET A 231 -9.16 4.24 0.42
CA MET A 231 -7.91 3.50 0.29
C MET A 231 -6.99 4.14 -0.74
N GLU A 232 -7.49 4.55 -1.91
CA GLU A 232 -6.67 5.20 -2.94
C GLU A 232 -5.97 6.46 -2.40
N ARG A 233 -6.70 7.32 -1.69
CA ARG A 233 -6.15 8.54 -1.08
C ARG A 233 -5.17 8.24 0.06
N MET A 234 -5.45 7.19 0.84
CA MET A 234 -4.57 6.72 1.90
C MET A 234 -3.24 6.18 1.36
N ILE A 235 -3.29 5.39 0.28
CA ILE A 235 -2.11 4.94 -0.47
C ILE A 235 -1.32 6.14 -1.02
N GLY A 236 -2.01 7.18 -1.49
CA GLY A 236 -1.38 8.47 -1.85
C GLY A 236 -0.57 9.05 -0.70
N CYS A 237 -1.14 9.16 0.51
CA CYS A 237 -0.40 9.63 1.69
C CYS A 237 0.80 8.74 2.03
N HIS A 238 0.68 7.42 1.86
CA HIS A 238 1.80 6.51 2.06
C HIS A 238 2.93 6.74 1.05
N HIS A 239 2.60 6.98 -0.22
CA HIS A 239 3.59 7.34 -1.24
C HIS A 239 4.34 8.62 -0.84
N SER A 240 3.58 9.64 -0.42
CA SER A 240 4.10 10.91 0.03
C SER A 240 5.09 10.79 1.19
N GLY A 241 4.83 9.84 2.09
CA GLY A 241 5.65 9.61 3.28
C GLY A 241 6.97 8.89 3.05
N LEU A 242 7.12 8.16 1.94
CA LEU A 242 8.31 7.37 1.67
C LEU A 242 9.58 8.22 1.72
N LYS A 243 10.65 7.64 2.27
CA LYS A 243 11.97 8.27 2.34
C LYS A 243 12.86 7.71 1.23
N SER A 244 13.62 8.61 0.58
CA SER A 244 14.56 8.30 -0.51
C SER A 244 15.66 7.36 -0.04
#